data_AF-A0A6H5K200-F1
#
_entry.id   AF-A0A6H5K200-F1
#
_cell.length_a   1.000
_cell.length_b   1.000
_cell.length_c   1.000
_cell.angle_alpha   90.00
_cell.angle_beta   90.00
_cell.angle_gamma   90.00
#
_symmetry.space_group_name_H-M   'P 1'
#
loop_
_entity.id
_entity.type
_entity.pdbx_description
1 polymer ?
#
loop_
_entity_poly.entity_id
_entity_poly.type
_entity_poly.pdbx_seq_one_letter_code
_entity_poly.pdbx_strand_id
1 'polypeptide(L)'
;MNNNINNIVIDASSGDVAVKSMIKNIMPNLSEGGILKTVHRVLGDYNGPKMSTRLMNGRLACAATLELCYEILDKMSGPPWRKWREESGNAFKEALCERVESVRSSSQTEQFQLQSPPQPQPPQKVGITTAVLQKALRSININGSVRIDDGCGKESIIDTTRLVCRGAYSAYAAQMFTRVLEEERNDGGSSFMRGEQTPTPIADRVDYIRINGHGKVTPVSDSKTIVEIIWLLPSGSAKEFRRQSAETICRVLGGDISLCGEIEQRCARLQSTEEGRAYQSFVTDQGPAKKQRAAMPAWFEYATAEEKRAYISIEATTSIVLAKKALVLRDVDVFETCKEKLNSVGQFDEGDEIEFADRIKDIQRRAKRVDNMITAAPAVDTSPISVCAAMPVDDTIDPETGEKAGQTGKVVKRLPSVRGPETSICVEAGKMGSSVGEKAGQTGKVVKRLYSERYGQEAGRKIPKRSTTFRGKPFSGKTYYARDSDLIQRAIRIVCAPAATP
;
A
#
# COMPACT_ATOMS: atom_id res chain seq x y z
N MET A 1 -20.53 -1.58 -41.58
CA MET A 1 -20.43 -1.74 -40.11
C MET A 1 -19.57 -2.98 -39.85
N ASN A 2 -18.47 -2.89 -39.10
CA ASN A 2 -17.64 -4.06 -38.75
C ASN A 2 -18.26 -4.79 -37.55
N ASN A 3 -19.30 -5.60 -37.82
CA ASN A 3 -19.95 -6.42 -36.80
C ASN A 3 -19.11 -7.68 -36.56
N ASN A 4 -18.06 -7.57 -35.76
CA ASN A 4 -17.24 -8.73 -35.42
C ASN A 4 -17.99 -9.59 -34.39
N ILE A 5 -18.69 -10.63 -34.88
CA ILE A 5 -19.49 -11.58 -34.07
C ILE A 5 -18.66 -12.20 -32.93
N ASN A 6 -17.33 -12.28 -33.08
CA ASN A 6 -16.42 -12.84 -32.10
C ASN A 6 -16.32 -12.03 -30.79
N ASN A 7 -16.79 -10.79 -30.78
CA ASN A 7 -16.80 -9.94 -29.58
C ASN A 7 -18.01 -10.19 -28.67
N ILE A 8 -18.97 -11.01 -29.10
CA ILE A 8 -20.16 -11.35 -28.32
C ILE A 8 -19.79 -12.43 -27.29
N VAL A 9 -20.11 -12.17 -26.02
CA VAL A 9 -19.84 -13.11 -24.93
C VAL A 9 -20.96 -14.14 -24.87
N ILE A 10 -20.58 -15.42 -24.90
CA ILE A 10 -21.49 -16.57 -24.92
C ILE A 10 -21.07 -17.54 -23.82
N ASP A 11 -22.03 -18.06 -23.07
CA ASP A 11 -21.81 -19.10 -22.05
C ASP A 11 -21.62 -20.42 -22.78
N ALA A 12 -20.44 -21.02 -22.66
CA ALA A 12 -20.11 -22.24 -23.37
C ALA A 12 -20.88 -23.48 -22.87
N SER A 13 -21.48 -23.39 -21.68
CA SER A 13 -22.27 -24.48 -21.10
C SER A 13 -23.72 -24.47 -21.59
N SER A 14 -24.40 -23.33 -21.53
CA SER A 14 -25.81 -23.21 -21.92
C SER A 14 -26.04 -22.71 -23.35
N GLY A 15 -25.05 -22.04 -23.94
CA GLY A 15 -25.23 -21.27 -25.18
C GLY A 15 -25.92 -19.93 -24.98
N ASP A 16 -26.13 -19.48 -23.73
CA ASP A 16 -26.76 -18.19 -23.48
C ASP A 16 -25.84 -17.04 -23.89
N VAL A 17 -26.45 -15.97 -24.40
CA VAL A 17 -25.75 -14.82 -24.97
C VAL A 17 -25.84 -13.64 -24.01
N ALA A 18 -24.71 -12.97 -23.76
CA ALA A 18 -24.70 -11.75 -22.97
C ALA A 18 -25.32 -10.59 -23.76
N VAL A 19 -26.55 -10.21 -23.40
CA VAL A 19 -27.41 -9.28 -24.15
C VAL A 19 -26.74 -7.94 -24.40
N LYS A 20 -26.00 -7.41 -23.40
CA LYS A 20 -25.26 -6.16 -23.54
C LYS A 20 -24.19 -6.24 -24.63
N SER A 21 -23.43 -7.33 -24.67
CA SER A 21 -22.33 -7.50 -25.64
C SER A 21 -22.87 -7.60 -27.07
N MET A 22 -24.00 -8.30 -27.24
CA MET A 22 -24.73 -8.41 -28.52
C MET A 22 -25.22 -7.04 -29.01
N ILE A 23 -25.93 -6.29 -28.16
CA ILE A 23 -26.47 -4.98 -28.55
C ILE A 23 -25.35 -3.97 -28.83
N LYS A 24 -24.27 -4.00 -28.04
CA LYS A 24 -23.11 -3.12 -28.24
C LYS A 24 -22.35 -3.44 -29.53
N ASN A 25 -22.41 -4.69 -30.00
CA ASN A 25 -21.84 -5.09 -31.30
C ASN A 25 -22.59 -4.42 -32.47
N ILE A 26 -23.92 -4.36 -32.37
CA ILE A 26 -24.78 -3.77 -33.40
C ILE A 26 -24.79 -2.24 -33.32
N MET A 27 -24.90 -1.70 -32.10
CA MET A 27 -25.02 -0.27 -31.83
C MET A 27 -23.93 0.18 -30.83
N PRO A 28 -22.69 0.42 -31.30
CA PRO A 28 -21.56 0.76 -30.43
C PRO A 28 -21.75 2.08 -29.68
N ASN A 29 -22.60 2.98 -30.18
CA ASN A 29 -22.84 4.29 -29.58
C ASN A 29 -23.89 4.27 -28.44
N LEU A 30 -24.60 3.16 -28.21
CA LEU A 30 -25.56 3.05 -27.12
C LEU A 30 -24.86 2.98 -25.76
N SER A 31 -25.30 3.79 -24.80
CA SER A 31 -24.75 3.77 -23.44
C SER A 31 -25.12 2.47 -22.72
N GLU A 32 -24.22 1.92 -21.89
CA GLU A 32 -24.45 0.63 -21.23
C GLU A 32 -25.70 0.61 -20.33
N GLY A 33 -25.97 1.73 -19.65
CA GLY A 33 -27.18 1.90 -18.84
C GLY A 33 -28.45 2.07 -19.68
N GLY A 34 -28.33 2.60 -20.91
CA GLY A 34 -29.44 2.71 -21.85
C GLY A 34 -29.85 1.36 -22.44
N ILE A 35 -28.87 0.48 -22.71
CA ILE A 35 -29.11 -0.84 -23.32
C ILE A 35 -30.11 -1.66 -22.50
N LEU A 36 -29.86 -1.86 -21.20
CA LEU A 36 -30.76 -2.67 -20.37
C LEU A 36 -32.14 -2.03 -20.20
N LYS A 37 -32.21 -0.70 -20.06
CA LYS A 37 -33.51 -0.01 -19.96
C LYS A 37 -34.35 -0.22 -21.22
N THR A 38 -33.73 -0.16 -22.39
CA THR A 38 -34.42 -0.42 -23.66
C THR A 38 -34.83 -1.89 -23.79
N VAL A 39 -33.97 -2.83 -23.40
CA VAL A 39 -34.31 -4.26 -23.40
C VAL A 39 -35.48 -4.55 -22.47
N HIS A 40 -35.47 -4.02 -21.25
CA HIS A 40 -36.59 -4.19 -20.31
C HIS A 40 -37.88 -3.57 -20.83
N ARG A 41 -37.82 -2.41 -21.51
CA ARG A 41 -38.99 -1.81 -22.15
C ARG A 41 -39.55 -2.69 -23.26
N VAL A 42 -38.67 -3.28 -24.06
CA VAL A 42 -39.02 -4.20 -25.15
C VAL A 42 -39.63 -5.50 -24.64
N LEU A 43 -39.19 -5.97 -23.47
CA LEU A 43 -39.69 -7.18 -22.82
C LEU A 43 -40.84 -6.94 -21.84
N GLY A 44 -41.35 -5.71 -21.71
CA GLY A 44 -42.27 -5.30 -20.63
C GLY A 44 -43.50 -6.20 -20.44
N ASP A 45 -44.13 -6.61 -21.54
CA ASP A 45 -45.32 -7.49 -21.54
C ASP A 45 -44.99 -8.91 -22.05
N TYR A 46 -43.71 -9.31 -21.99
CA TYR A 46 -43.29 -10.59 -22.55
C TYR A 46 -43.55 -11.76 -21.58
N ASN A 47 -44.41 -12.69 -21.99
CA ASN A 47 -44.77 -13.89 -21.23
C ASN A 47 -43.84 -15.09 -21.44
N GLY A 48 -42.71 -14.92 -22.14
CA GLY A 48 -41.76 -16.00 -22.42
C GLY A 48 -40.55 -16.07 -21.47
N PRO A 49 -39.46 -16.74 -21.89
CA PRO A 49 -38.25 -16.90 -21.09
C PRO A 49 -37.70 -15.56 -20.60
N LYS A 50 -37.34 -15.49 -19.31
CA LYS A 50 -36.75 -14.28 -18.72
C LYS A 50 -35.23 -14.29 -18.87
N MET A 51 -34.66 -13.09 -19.01
CA MET A 51 -33.21 -12.93 -18.89
C MET A 51 -32.75 -13.40 -17.50
N SER A 52 -31.61 -14.08 -17.46
CA SER A 52 -30.98 -14.53 -16.21
C SER A 52 -29.67 -13.78 -15.97
N THR A 53 -29.35 -13.51 -14.71
CA THR A 53 -28.04 -12.95 -14.36
C THR A 53 -27.07 -14.11 -14.16
N ARG A 54 -26.04 -14.21 -15.00
CA ARG A 54 -25.04 -15.29 -14.97
C ARG A 54 -23.62 -14.76 -14.89
N LEU A 55 -22.73 -15.55 -14.32
CA LEU A 55 -21.30 -15.29 -14.35
C LEU A 55 -20.74 -15.74 -15.71
N MET A 56 -20.42 -14.79 -16.59
CA MET A 56 -19.83 -15.05 -17.90
C MET A 56 -18.47 -14.35 -17.98
N ASN A 57 -17.40 -15.09 -18.29
CA ASN A 57 -16.02 -14.58 -18.32
C ASN A 57 -15.64 -13.80 -17.03
N GLY A 58 -16.02 -14.31 -15.86
CA GLY A 58 -15.71 -13.71 -14.56
C GLY A 58 -16.49 -12.43 -14.23
N ARG A 59 -17.53 -12.07 -15.00
CA ARG A 59 -18.40 -10.93 -14.72
C ARG A 59 -19.86 -11.32 -14.71
N LEU A 60 -20.65 -10.73 -13.81
CA LEU A 60 -22.10 -10.88 -13.85
C LEU A 60 -22.64 -10.15 -15.08
N ALA A 61 -23.30 -10.91 -15.97
CA ALA A 61 -23.91 -10.43 -17.18
C ALA A 61 -25.39 -10.84 -17.23
N CYS A 62 -26.23 -9.96 -17.80
CA CYS A 62 -27.59 -10.33 -18.18
C CYS A 62 -27.50 -11.21 -19.43
N ALA A 63 -27.80 -12.49 -19.27
CA ALA A 63 -27.77 -13.51 -20.29
C ALA A 63 -29.19 -13.87 -20.73
N ALA A 64 -29.34 -14.20 -22.00
CA ALA A 64 -30.60 -14.61 -22.62
C ALA A 64 -30.36 -15.83 -23.51
N THR A 65 -31.38 -16.67 -23.65
CA THR A 65 -31.37 -17.75 -24.65
C THR A 65 -31.30 -17.15 -26.06
N LEU A 66 -30.82 -17.94 -27.03
CA LEU A 66 -30.72 -17.50 -28.42
C LEU A 66 -32.07 -17.02 -28.99
N GLU A 67 -33.15 -17.74 -28.68
CA GLU A 67 -34.53 -17.37 -29.04
C GLU A 67 -34.93 -16.01 -28.48
N LEU A 68 -34.68 -15.78 -27.18
CA LEU A 68 -34.96 -14.50 -26.54
C LEU A 68 -34.11 -13.37 -27.12
N CYS A 69 -32.87 -13.65 -27.52
CA CYS A 69 -32.04 -12.68 -28.23
C CYS A 69 -32.65 -12.26 -29.57
N TYR A 70 -33.19 -13.19 -30.37
CA TYR A 70 -33.88 -12.85 -31.61
C TYR A 70 -35.10 -12.00 -31.36
N GLU A 71 -35.90 -12.36 -30.37
CA GLU A 71 -37.06 -11.58 -29.97
C GLU A 71 -36.72 -10.16 -29.53
N ILE A 72 -35.67 -9.99 -28.72
CA ILE A 72 -35.17 -8.68 -28.33
C ILE A 72 -34.84 -7.88 -29.59
N LEU A 73 -34.04 -8.44 -30.50
CA LEU A 73 -33.61 -7.75 -31.73
C LEU A 73 -34.78 -7.38 -32.65
N ASP A 74 -35.82 -8.21 -32.71
CA ASP A 74 -37.03 -7.99 -33.51
C ASP A 74 -37.96 -6.94 -32.92
N LYS A 75 -37.96 -6.78 -31.60
CA LYS A 75 -38.78 -5.78 -30.92
C LYS A 75 -38.06 -4.45 -30.68
N MET A 76 -36.73 -4.38 -30.85
CA MET A 76 -36.01 -3.10 -30.82
C MET A 76 -36.55 -2.15 -31.91
N SER A 77 -36.95 -0.95 -31.50
CA SER A 77 -37.56 0.04 -32.38
C SER A 77 -36.70 1.31 -32.51
N GLY A 78 -36.83 1.99 -33.65
CA GLY A 78 -36.13 3.23 -33.97
C GLY A 78 -35.53 3.23 -35.39
N PRO A 79 -35.25 4.40 -35.98
CA PRO A 79 -34.67 4.48 -37.33
C PRO A 79 -33.36 3.69 -37.51
N PRO A 80 -32.39 3.72 -36.57
CA PRO A 80 -31.16 2.93 -36.71
C PRO A 80 -31.39 1.41 -36.70
N TRP A 81 -32.33 0.93 -35.87
CA TRP A 81 -32.65 -0.49 -35.75
C TRP A 81 -33.37 -1.03 -36.99
N ARG A 82 -34.27 -0.24 -37.60
CA ARG A 82 -34.93 -0.60 -38.86
C ARG A 82 -33.91 -0.73 -39.99
N LYS A 83 -33.05 0.29 -40.16
CA LYS A 83 -31.98 0.27 -41.16
C LYS A 83 -31.06 -0.95 -40.99
N TRP A 84 -30.60 -1.22 -39.77
CA TRP A 84 -29.76 -2.39 -39.50
C TRP A 84 -30.47 -3.71 -39.81
N ARG A 85 -31.77 -3.82 -39.48
CA ARG A 85 -32.54 -5.04 -39.72
C ARG A 85 -32.68 -5.35 -41.20
N GLU A 86 -32.94 -4.33 -42.02
CA GLU A 86 -33.02 -4.43 -43.47
C GLU A 86 -31.66 -4.76 -44.11
N GLU A 87 -30.57 -4.16 -43.62
CA GLU A 87 -29.24 -4.33 -44.21
C GLU A 87 -28.51 -5.61 -43.77
N SER A 88 -28.71 -6.07 -42.53
CA SER A 88 -27.86 -7.11 -41.93
C SER A 88 -28.54 -7.95 -40.85
N GLY A 89 -29.84 -7.76 -40.60
CA GLY A 89 -30.54 -8.40 -39.48
C GLY A 89 -30.52 -9.93 -39.55
N ASN A 90 -30.92 -10.50 -40.68
CA ASN A 90 -30.99 -11.97 -40.86
C ASN A 90 -29.60 -12.61 -40.87
N ALA A 91 -28.66 -12.04 -41.63
CA ALA A 91 -27.28 -12.51 -41.68
C ALA A 91 -26.59 -12.49 -40.29
N PHE A 92 -26.89 -11.48 -39.46
CA PHE A 92 -26.39 -11.42 -38.09
C PHE A 92 -26.99 -12.50 -37.20
N LYS A 93 -28.30 -12.79 -37.33
CA LYS A 93 -28.94 -13.85 -36.54
C LYS A 93 -28.39 -15.23 -36.87
N GLU A 94 -28.16 -15.52 -38.15
CA GLU A 94 -27.51 -16.75 -38.62
C GLU A 94 -26.09 -16.86 -38.08
N ALA A 95 -25.27 -15.82 -38.24
CA ALA A 95 -23.91 -15.79 -37.70
C ALA A 95 -23.86 -15.93 -36.16
N LEU A 96 -24.86 -15.40 -35.45
CA LEU A 96 -24.98 -15.57 -34.00
C LEU A 96 -25.31 -17.02 -33.64
N CYS A 97 -26.18 -17.69 -34.41
CA CYS A 97 -26.51 -19.11 -34.23
C CYS A 97 -25.27 -19.99 -34.40
N GLU A 98 -24.59 -19.84 -35.54
CA GLU A 98 -23.36 -20.58 -35.86
C GLU A 98 -22.29 -20.37 -34.78
N ARG A 99 -22.17 -19.14 -34.28
CA ARG A 99 -21.21 -18.83 -33.21
C ARG A 99 -21.57 -19.50 -31.89
N VAL A 100 -22.84 -19.51 -31.50
CA VAL A 100 -23.30 -20.21 -30.29
C VAL A 100 -23.04 -21.71 -30.40
N GLU A 101 -23.34 -22.32 -31.55
CA GLU A 101 -23.10 -23.74 -31.82
C GLU A 101 -21.60 -24.07 -31.81
N SER A 102 -20.76 -23.24 -32.42
CA SER A 102 -19.31 -23.38 -32.42
C SER A 102 -18.72 -23.34 -31.00
N VAL A 103 -19.21 -22.41 -30.16
CA VAL A 103 -18.76 -22.29 -28.77
C VAL A 103 -19.21 -23.49 -27.93
N ARG A 104 -20.45 -23.99 -28.11
CA ARG A 104 -20.94 -25.19 -27.44
C ARG A 104 -20.21 -26.47 -27.87
N SER A 105 -19.83 -26.57 -29.13
CA SER A 105 -19.09 -27.75 -29.65
C SER A 105 -17.64 -27.76 -29.16
N SER A 106 -17.03 -26.57 -29.02
CA SER A 106 -15.67 -26.42 -28.49
C SER A 106 -15.56 -26.84 -27.02
N SER A 107 -16.57 -26.55 -26.19
CA SER A 107 -16.58 -26.96 -24.78
C SER A 107 -16.78 -28.46 -24.58
N GLN A 108 -17.55 -29.12 -25.44
CA GLN A 108 -17.72 -30.58 -25.41
C GLN A 108 -16.43 -31.31 -25.80
N THR A 109 -15.67 -30.76 -26.76
CA THR A 109 -14.40 -31.37 -27.21
C THR A 109 -13.33 -31.33 -26.10
N GLU A 110 -13.31 -30.28 -25.27
CA GLU A 110 -12.40 -30.17 -24.13
C GLU A 110 -12.78 -31.11 -22.96
N GLN A 111 -14.04 -31.55 -22.84
CA GLN A 111 -14.46 -32.53 -21.83
C GLN A 111 -14.12 -33.98 -22.22
N PHE A 112 -14.02 -34.31 -23.51
CA PHE A 112 -13.70 -35.68 -23.97
C PHE A 112 -12.19 -35.98 -24.08
N GLN A 113 -11.31 -34.99 -24.02
CA GLN A 113 -9.84 -35.18 -24.10
C GLN A 113 -9.15 -35.54 -22.76
N LEU A 114 -9.89 -36.04 -21.77
CA LEU A 114 -9.35 -36.52 -20.49
C LEU A 114 -8.99 -38.02 -20.46
N GLN A 115 -8.93 -38.70 -21.62
CA GLN A 115 -8.37 -40.05 -21.73
C GLN A 115 -7.28 -40.10 -22.82
N SER A 116 -6.04 -40.44 -22.41
CA SER A 116 -4.87 -40.64 -23.29
C SER A 116 -4.97 -41.99 -24.02
N PRO A 117 -4.42 -42.17 -25.26
CA PRO A 117 -2.98 -42.48 -25.47
C PRO A 117 -2.42 -42.09 -26.88
N PRO A 118 -1.34 -42.69 -27.40
CA PRO A 118 0.09 -42.33 -27.26
C PRO A 118 0.69 -41.61 -28.50
N GLN A 119 1.79 -40.88 -28.27
CA GLN A 119 2.65 -40.21 -29.27
C GLN A 119 3.49 -41.19 -30.12
N PRO A 120 3.86 -40.83 -31.38
CA PRO A 120 5.11 -40.10 -31.68
C PRO A 120 4.94 -39.05 -32.84
N GLN A 121 5.69 -37.95 -33.06
CA GLN A 121 7.12 -37.59 -33.08
C GLN A 121 7.29 -36.03 -32.97
N PRO A 122 8.50 -35.45 -32.76
CA PRO A 122 8.75 -33.99 -32.64
C PRO A 122 8.99 -33.32 -34.02
N PRO A 123 8.71 -32.00 -34.24
CA PRO A 123 9.51 -30.91 -33.66
C PRO A 123 8.74 -29.60 -33.29
N GLN A 124 9.48 -28.63 -32.74
CA GLN A 124 9.11 -27.27 -32.27
C GLN A 124 8.47 -27.18 -30.87
N LYS A 125 9.22 -27.57 -29.83
CA LYS A 125 8.87 -27.28 -28.42
C LYS A 125 8.73 -25.78 -28.12
N VAL A 126 9.42 -24.90 -28.86
CA VAL A 126 9.46 -23.45 -28.59
C VAL A 126 8.08 -22.78 -28.78
N GLY A 127 7.32 -23.19 -29.80
CA GLY A 127 5.99 -22.61 -30.06
C GLY A 127 4.91 -23.07 -29.09
N ILE A 128 5.06 -24.26 -28.48
CA ILE A 128 4.06 -24.86 -27.59
C ILE A 128 4.01 -24.10 -26.26
N THR A 129 5.16 -23.81 -25.64
CA THR A 129 5.22 -23.08 -24.37
C THR A 129 4.68 -21.66 -24.49
N THR A 130 4.99 -20.96 -25.58
CA THR A 130 4.44 -19.63 -25.88
C THR A 130 2.92 -19.66 -26.00
N ALA A 131 2.39 -20.63 -26.75
CA ALA A 131 0.96 -20.77 -26.95
C ALA A 131 0.25 -21.04 -25.62
N VAL A 132 0.87 -21.82 -24.72
CA VAL A 132 0.32 -22.13 -23.40
C VAL A 132 0.29 -20.89 -22.50
N LEU A 133 1.40 -20.15 -22.36
CA LEU A 133 1.39 -18.94 -21.52
C LEU A 133 0.45 -17.88 -22.10
N GLN A 134 0.45 -17.67 -23.41
CA GLN A 134 -0.49 -16.74 -24.05
C GLN A 134 -1.94 -17.21 -23.91
N LYS A 135 -2.23 -18.52 -24.01
CA LYS A 135 -3.58 -19.07 -23.80
C LYS A 135 -4.02 -18.87 -22.35
N ALA A 136 -3.13 -19.08 -21.38
CA ALA A 136 -3.40 -18.86 -19.96
C ALA A 136 -3.62 -17.37 -19.62
N LEU A 137 -2.86 -16.45 -20.24
CA LEU A 137 -3.07 -15.02 -20.08
C LEU A 137 -4.37 -14.57 -20.78
N ARG A 138 -4.68 -15.11 -21.96
CA ARG A 138 -5.93 -14.81 -22.67
C ARG A 138 -7.16 -15.36 -21.97
N SER A 139 -7.09 -16.53 -21.33
CA SER A 139 -8.23 -17.09 -20.59
C SER A 139 -8.66 -16.19 -19.44
N ILE A 140 -7.74 -15.38 -18.91
CA ILE A 140 -8.03 -14.38 -17.87
C ILE A 140 -8.27 -12.96 -18.43
N ASN A 141 -8.55 -12.85 -19.73
CA ASN A 141 -8.80 -11.59 -20.45
C ASN A 141 -7.61 -10.61 -20.42
N ILE A 142 -6.39 -11.13 -20.31
CA ILE A 142 -5.15 -10.36 -20.50
C ILE A 142 -4.70 -10.58 -21.95
N ASN A 143 -5.02 -9.59 -22.80
CA ASN A 143 -4.74 -9.63 -24.24
C ASN A 143 -3.46 -8.86 -24.58
N GLY A 144 -2.57 -9.50 -25.35
CA GLY A 144 -1.39 -8.88 -25.93
C GLY A 144 -0.30 -9.92 -26.24
N SER A 145 0.82 -9.45 -26.79
CA SER A 145 1.94 -10.30 -27.20
C SER A 145 3.12 -10.14 -26.25
N VAL A 146 3.67 -11.26 -25.79
CA VAL A 146 4.96 -11.31 -25.09
C VAL A 146 6.03 -11.63 -26.13
N ARG A 147 7.10 -10.83 -26.19
CA ARG A 147 8.24 -11.14 -27.07
C ARG A 147 9.03 -12.31 -26.48
N ILE A 148 9.50 -13.18 -27.37
CA ILE A 148 10.22 -14.40 -27.03
C ILE A 148 11.46 -14.46 -27.88
N ASP A 149 12.54 -14.94 -27.27
CA ASP A 149 13.77 -15.20 -27.99
C ASP A 149 13.69 -16.57 -28.67
N ASP A 150 13.78 -16.59 -29.99
CA ASP A 150 13.64 -17.80 -30.81
C ASP A 150 14.80 -18.78 -30.58
N GLY A 151 15.96 -18.28 -30.15
CA GLY A 151 17.16 -19.09 -29.90
C GLY A 151 17.08 -19.88 -28.59
N CYS A 152 16.61 -19.27 -27.51
CA CYS A 152 16.56 -19.91 -26.18
C CYS A 152 15.14 -20.22 -25.67
N GLY A 153 14.09 -19.76 -26.36
CA GLY A 153 12.69 -19.93 -25.96
C GLY A 153 12.31 -19.17 -24.68
N LYS A 154 13.15 -18.22 -24.23
CA LYS A 154 12.89 -17.42 -23.03
C LYS A 154 12.01 -16.22 -23.35
N GLU A 155 11.17 -15.86 -22.40
CA GLU A 155 10.13 -14.86 -22.54
C GLU A 155 10.54 -13.54 -21.88
N SER A 156 10.13 -12.42 -22.48
CA SER A 156 10.37 -11.07 -21.96
C SER A 156 9.61 -10.83 -20.66
N ILE A 157 10.36 -10.66 -19.55
CA ILE A 157 9.80 -10.34 -18.23
C ILE A 157 9.12 -8.97 -18.26
N ILE A 158 9.71 -8.01 -18.98
CA ILE A 158 9.19 -6.64 -19.08
C ILE A 158 7.85 -6.63 -19.82
N ASP A 159 7.74 -7.34 -20.95
CA ASP A 159 6.48 -7.33 -21.70
C ASP A 159 5.39 -8.05 -20.92
N THR A 160 5.71 -9.16 -20.26
CA THR A 160 4.77 -9.87 -19.38
C THR A 160 4.32 -8.98 -18.23
N THR A 161 5.24 -8.29 -17.58
CA THR A 161 4.92 -7.35 -16.49
C THR A 161 4.02 -6.21 -16.97
N ARG A 162 4.27 -5.65 -18.15
CA ARG A 162 3.39 -4.62 -18.75
C ARG A 162 2.01 -5.15 -19.08
N LEU A 163 1.96 -6.39 -19.54
CA LEU A 163 0.72 -7.04 -19.92
C LEU A 163 -0.18 -7.29 -18.70
N VAL A 164 0.43 -7.77 -17.61
CA VAL A 164 -0.26 -8.02 -16.34
C VAL A 164 -0.58 -6.70 -15.62
N CYS A 165 0.34 -5.75 -15.60
CA CYS A 165 0.16 -4.44 -14.99
C CYS A 165 -0.32 -3.41 -16.05
N ARG A 166 -1.61 -3.44 -16.39
CA ARG A 166 -2.19 -2.52 -17.39
C ARG A 166 -1.82 -1.06 -17.11
N GLY A 167 -1.27 -0.38 -18.12
CA GLY A 167 -0.81 1.02 -18.01
C GLY A 167 0.65 1.18 -17.59
N ALA A 168 1.36 0.10 -17.25
CA ALA A 168 2.79 0.15 -17.02
C ALA A 168 3.55 0.40 -18.33
N TYR A 169 4.36 1.45 -18.35
CA TYR A 169 5.37 1.67 -19.38
C TYR A 169 6.64 0.87 -19.05
N SER A 170 7.52 0.66 -20.03
CA SER A 170 8.66 -0.28 -19.91
C SER A 170 9.59 0.01 -18.73
N ALA A 171 9.87 1.28 -18.42
CA ALA A 171 10.71 1.62 -17.28
C ALA A 171 10.01 1.38 -15.93
N TYR A 172 8.69 1.57 -15.83
CA TYR A 172 7.95 1.21 -14.63
C TYR A 172 7.87 -0.31 -14.44
N ALA A 173 7.70 -1.07 -15.51
CA ALA A 173 7.78 -2.53 -15.48
C ALA A 173 9.14 -3.03 -15.01
N ALA A 174 10.23 -2.41 -15.48
CA ALA A 174 11.58 -2.72 -15.00
C ALA A 174 11.75 -2.42 -13.50
N GLN A 175 11.26 -1.28 -13.02
CA GLN A 175 11.28 -0.94 -11.59
C GLN A 175 10.49 -1.93 -10.74
N MET A 176 9.31 -2.36 -11.19
CA MET A 176 8.54 -3.39 -10.48
C MET A 176 9.28 -4.72 -10.42
N PHE A 177 9.90 -5.14 -11.52
CA PHE A 177 10.71 -6.35 -11.52
C PHE A 177 11.91 -6.25 -10.57
N THR A 178 12.61 -5.11 -10.53
CA THR A 178 13.69 -4.87 -9.56
C THR A 178 13.19 -4.99 -8.12
N ARG A 179 12.02 -4.43 -7.80
CA ARG A 179 11.43 -4.57 -6.45
C ARG A 179 11.13 -6.01 -6.08
N VAL A 180 10.61 -6.81 -7.03
CA VAL A 180 10.37 -8.25 -6.79
C VAL A 180 11.67 -8.96 -6.42
N LEU A 181 12.79 -8.64 -7.09
CA LEU A 181 14.10 -9.22 -6.76
C LEU A 181 14.65 -8.71 -5.41
N GLU A 182 14.41 -7.45 -5.06
CA GLU A 182 14.81 -6.88 -3.77
C GLU A 182 14.01 -7.48 -2.61
N GLU A 183 12.69 -7.65 -2.78
CA GLU A 183 11.81 -8.30 -1.81
C GLU A 183 12.21 -9.76 -1.59
N GLU A 184 12.45 -10.53 -2.65
CA GLU A 184 12.93 -11.93 -2.53
C GLU A 184 14.25 -12.01 -1.74
N ARG A 185 15.16 -11.05 -1.96
CA ARG A 185 16.45 -10.99 -1.25
C ARG A 185 16.29 -10.61 0.22
N ASN A 186 15.35 -9.72 0.54
CA ASN A 186 15.12 -9.24 1.90
C ASN A 186 14.34 -10.25 2.75
N ASP A 187 13.44 -11.02 2.14
CA ASP A 187 12.62 -12.03 2.82
C ASP A 187 13.40 -13.29 3.25
N GLY A 188 14.72 -13.33 2.98
CA GLY A 188 15.66 -14.24 3.65
C GLY A 188 15.31 -15.72 3.55
N GLY A 189 14.64 -16.14 2.47
CA GLY A 189 14.24 -17.54 2.31
C GLY A 189 13.22 -18.02 3.35
N SER A 190 12.30 -17.17 3.81
CA SER A 190 11.10 -17.59 4.57
C SER A 190 10.09 -18.33 3.68
N SER A 191 10.57 -19.28 2.86
CA SER A 191 9.69 -20.23 2.19
C SER A 191 9.21 -21.22 3.25
N PHE A 192 7.90 -21.18 3.53
CA PHE A 192 7.17 -22.06 4.45
C PHE A 192 7.22 -23.55 4.03
N MET A 193 7.96 -23.89 2.98
CA MET A 193 8.22 -25.23 2.47
C MET A 193 9.68 -25.60 2.65
N ARG A 194 10.11 -25.84 3.90
CA ARG A 194 11.45 -26.40 4.19
C ARG A 194 11.42 -27.92 3.96
N GLY A 195 11.35 -28.32 2.69
CA GLY A 195 11.41 -29.70 2.21
C GLY A 195 12.31 -29.84 0.98
N GLU A 196 13.45 -30.51 1.18
CA GLU A 196 14.46 -31.06 0.25
C GLU A 196 15.02 -30.34 -0.98
N GLN A 197 14.43 -29.26 -1.52
CA GLN A 197 15.10 -28.44 -2.54
C GLN A 197 14.72 -26.98 -2.37
N THR A 198 15.62 -26.16 -1.82
CA THR A 198 15.46 -24.71 -1.86
C THR A 198 15.44 -24.29 -3.33
N PRO A 199 14.32 -23.73 -3.84
CA PRO A 199 14.27 -23.28 -5.22
C PRO A 199 15.35 -22.23 -5.45
N THR A 200 16.03 -22.32 -6.59
CA THR A 200 17.05 -21.35 -7.00
C THR A 200 16.42 -19.94 -7.00
N PRO A 201 17.09 -18.92 -6.43
CA PRO A 201 16.57 -17.54 -6.43
C PRO A 201 16.15 -17.09 -7.84
N ILE A 202 15.11 -16.26 -7.94
CA ILE A 202 14.63 -15.75 -9.24
C ILE A 202 15.74 -14.98 -9.95
N ALA A 203 16.55 -14.21 -9.20
CA ALA A 203 17.68 -13.47 -9.74
C ALA A 203 18.65 -14.34 -10.56
N ASP A 204 18.89 -15.59 -10.14
CA ASP A 204 19.82 -16.51 -10.80
C ASP A 204 19.19 -17.23 -12.01
N ARG A 205 17.87 -17.14 -12.17
CA ARG A 205 17.10 -17.73 -13.27
C ARG A 205 16.79 -16.73 -14.39
N VAL A 206 17.29 -15.51 -14.27
CA VAL A 206 17.00 -14.40 -15.21
C VAL A 206 18.23 -14.10 -16.04
N ASP A 207 18.07 -14.21 -17.37
CA ASP A 207 19.11 -13.82 -18.31
C ASP A 207 18.86 -12.42 -18.84
N TYR A 208 19.94 -11.72 -19.19
CA TYR A 208 19.87 -10.41 -19.83
C TYR A 208 20.36 -10.53 -21.27
N ILE A 209 19.43 -10.65 -22.22
CA ILE A 209 19.74 -10.87 -23.64
C ILE A 209 19.08 -9.82 -24.54
N ARG A 210 19.57 -9.72 -25.78
CA ARG A 210 18.84 -9.03 -26.85
C ARG A 210 17.95 -10.04 -27.56
N ILE A 211 16.65 -9.93 -27.35
CA ILE A 211 15.64 -10.84 -27.93
C ILE A 211 15.80 -10.85 -29.45
N ASN A 212 16.05 -12.02 -30.03
CA ASN A 212 16.30 -12.24 -31.45
C ASN A 212 17.44 -11.38 -32.01
N GLY A 213 18.44 -11.05 -31.19
CA GLY A 213 19.59 -10.21 -31.59
C GLY A 213 19.25 -8.72 -31.79
N HIS A 214 18.01 -8.31 -31.57
CA HIS A 214 17.54 -6.94 -31.82
C HIS A 214 17.20 -6.17 -30.53
N GLY A 215 17.30 -4.84 -30.61
CA GLY A 215 16.84 -3.94 -29.56
C GLY A 215 17.75 -3.86 -28.32
N LYS A 216 17.14 -3.48 -27.19
CA LYS A 216 17.84 -3.33 -25.90
C LYS A 216 17.95 -4.67 -25.18
N VAL A 217 19.01 -4.82 -24.40
CA VAL A 217 19.16 -5.93 -23.46
C VAL A 217 17.94 -5.92 -22.52
N THR A 218 17.20 -7.02 -22.52
CA THR A 218 15.92 -7.19 -21.82
C THR A 218 16.06 -8.40 -20.90
N PRO A 219 15.56 -8.33 -19.66
CA PRO A 219 15.54 -9.49 -18.78
C PRO A 219 14.52 -10.51 -19.31
N VAL A 220 14.97 -11.75 -19.47
CA VAL A 220 14.18 -12.88 -19.96
C VAL A 220 14.29 -14.07 -19.01
N SER A 221 13.27 -14.91 -18.97
CA SER A 221 13.32 -16.17 -18.21
C SER A 221 12.42 -17.22 -18.84
N ASP A 222 12.43 -18.43 -18.29
CA ASP A 222 11.53 -19.51 -18.71
C ASP A 222 10.09 -19.26 -18.23
N SER A 223 9.12 -19.93 -18.86
CA SER A 223 7.70 -19.73 -18.53
C SER A 223 7.38 -20.06 -17.07
N LYS A 224 8.11 -21.00 -16.46
CA LYS A 224 7.94 -21.37 -15.04
C LYS A 224 8.28 -20.20 -14.13
N THR A 225 9.43 -19.58 -14.34
CA THR A 225 9.90 -18.43 -13.57
C THR A 225 9.07 -17.18 -13.87
N ILE A 226 8.59 -17.01 -15.10
CA ILE A 226 7.64 -15.94 -15.46
C ILE A 226 6.35 -16.04 -14.65
N VAL A 227 5.78 -17.24 -14.53
CA VAL A 227 4.56 -17.46 -13.73
C VAL A 227 4.81 -17.14 -12.25
N GLU A 228 5.98 -17.49 -11.71
CA GLU A 228 6.39 -17.14 -10.36
C GLU A 228 6.51 -15.62 -10.16
N ILE A 229 7.12 -14.91 -11.13
CA ILE A 229 7.17 -13.45 -11.13
C ILE A 229 5.76 -12.84 -11.16
N ILE A 230 4.84 -13.36 -12.00
CA ILE A 230 3.44 -12.92 -12.03
C ILE A 230 2.79 -13.08 -10.65
N TRP A 231 3.09 -14.17 -9.95
CA TRP A 231 2.60 -14.41 -8.59
C TRP A 231 3.07 -13.34 -7.59
N LEU A 232 4.28 -12.83 -7.74
CA LEU A 232 4.87 -11.81 -6.86
C LEU A 232 4.46 -10.37 -7.23
N LEU A 233 3.96 -10.13 -8.44
CA LEU A 233 3.58 -8.77 -8.85
C LEU A 233 2.36 -8.25 -8.04
N PRO A 234 2.40 -6.99 -7.55
CA PRO A 234 1.35 -6.41 -6.71
C PRO A 234 0.14 -5.86 -7.51
N SER A 235 -0.07 -6.28 -8.76
CA SER A 235 -1.11 -5.70 -9.61
C SER A 235 -2.47 -6.40 -9.50
N GLY A 236 -3.54 -5.66 -9.83
CA GLY A 236 -4.91 -6.19 -9.84
C GLY A 236 -5.10 -7.35 -10.81
N SER A 237 -4.47 -7.31 -12.00
CA SER A 237 -4.54 -8.43 -12.96
C SER A 237 -3.68 -9.61 -12.52
N ALA A 238 -2.55 -9.38 -11.83
CA ALA A 238 -1.81 -10.46 -11.19
C ALA A 238 -2.67 -11.15 -10.13
N LYS A 239 -3.40 -10.37 -9.30
CA LYS A 239 -4.37 -10.91 -8.34
C LYS A 239 -5.43 -11.77 -9.02
N GLU A 240 -5.98 -11.32 -10.13
CA GLU A 240 -6.97 -12.08 -10.91
C GLU A 240 -6.38 -13.35 -11.55
N PHE A 241 -5.14 -13.28 -12.05
CA PHE A 241 -4.42 -14.46 -12.54
C PHE A 241 -4.22 -15.50 -11.43
N ARG A 242 -3.78 -15.06 -10.24
CA ARG A 242 -3.63 -15.94 -9.06
C ARG A 242 -4.96 -16.59 -8.69
N ARG A 243 -6.05 -15.81 -8.72
CA ARG A 243 -7.41 -16.26 -8.44
C ARG A 243 -7.86 -17.39 -9.36
N GLN A 244 -7.80 -17.15 -10.67
CA GLN A 244 -8.24 -18.13 -11.67
C GLN A 244 -7.30 -19.35 -11.77
N SER A 245 -6.00 -19.14 -11.55
CA SER A 245 -5.03 -20.24 -11.48
C SER A 245 -5.30 -21.14 -10.28
N ALA A 246 -5.59 -20.56 -9.10
CA ALA A 246 -5.97 -21.33 -7.92
C ALA A 246 -7.27 -22.11 -8.14
N GLU A 247 -8.29 -21.49 -8.73
CA GLU A 247 -9.55 -22.18 -9.08
C GLU A 247 -9.31 -23.38 -10.00
N THR A 248 -8.47 -23.19 -11.02
CA THR A 248 -8.11 -24.25 -11.98
C THR A 248 -7.33 -25.38 -11.29
N ILE A 249 -6.35 -25.04 -10.46
CA ILE A 249 -5.55 -26.01 -9.70
C ILE A 249 -6.45 -26.81 -8.74
N CYS A 250 -7.35 -26.15 -8.00
CA CYS A 250 -8.31 -26.82 -7.13
C CYS A 250 -9.23 -27.76 -7.92
N ARG A 251 -9.71 -27.35 -9.10
CA ARG A 251 -10.54 -28.21 -9.96
C ARG A 251 -9.78 -29.44 -10.45
N VAL A 252 -8.52 -29.28 -10.87
CA VAL A 252 -7.69 -30.39 -11.39
C VAL A 252 -7.27 -31.35 -10.29
N LEU A 253 -6.92 -30.84 -9.11
CA LEU A 253 -6.45 -31.66 -7.99
C LEU A 253 -7.60 -32.20 -7.11
N GLY A 254 -8.87 -31.97 -7.49
CA GLY A 254 -10.03 -32.40 -6.71
C GLY A 254 -10.17 -31.69 -5.36
N GLY A 255 -9.56 -30.50 -5.22
CA GLY A 255 -9.69 -29.67 -4.04
C GLY A 255 -11.05 -28.97 -3.96
N ASP A 256 -11.45 -28.60 -2.75
CA ASP A 256 -12.71 -27.89 -2.52
C ASP A 256 -12.65 -26.46 -3.08
N ILE A 257 -13.37 -26.23 -4.19
CA ILE A 257 -13.44 -24.94 -4.88
C ILE A 257 -14.17 -23.88 -4.02
N SER A 258 -15.01 -24.30 -3.06
CA SER A 258 -15.72 -23.39 -2.17
C SER A 258 -14.76 -22.58 -1.29
N LEU A 259 -13.58 -23.15 -0.98
CA LEU A 259 -12.54 -22.50 -0.18
C LEU A 259 -11.95 -21.28 -0.88
N CYS A 260 -11.79 -21.30 -2.21
CA CYS A 260 -11.30 -20.14 -2.97
C CYS A 260 -12.28 -18.95 -2.84
N GLY A 261 -13.58 -19.22 -3.00
CA GLY A 261 -14.62 -18.20 -2.83
C GLY A 261 -14.70 -17.68 -1.40
N GLU A 262 -14.51 -18.55 -0.40
CA GLU A 262 -14.50 -18.15 1.01
C GLU A 262 -13.29 -17.28 1.35
N ILE A 263 -12.09 -17.64 0.88
CA ILE A 263 -10.87 -16.84 1.06
C ILE A 263 -11.04 -15.47 0.41
N GLU A 264 -11.62 -15.40 -0.79
CA GLU A 264 -11.93 -14.12 -1.44
C GLU A 264 -12.92 -13.27 -0.65
N GLN A 265 -14.02 -13.87 -0.16
CA GLN A 265 -14.98 -13.16 0.68
C GLN A 265 -14.35 -12.68 1.99
N ARG A 266 -13.48 -13.49 2.62
CA ARG A 266 -12.72 -13.09 3.81
C ARG A 266 -11.76 -11.94 3.49
N CYS A 267 -11.01 -12.02 2.39
CA CYS A 267 -10.13 -10.94 1.94
C CYS A 267 -10.91 -9.66 1.60
N ALA A 268 -12.03 -9.76 0.88
CA ALA A 268 -12.87 -8.62 0.53
C ALA A 268 -13.51 -7.98 1.78
N ARG A 269 -13.99 -8.80 2.72
CA ARG A 269 -14.51 -8.34 4.02
C ARG A 269 -13.44 -7.64 4.84
N LEU A 270 -12.24 -8.22 4.94
CA LEU A 270 -11.09 -7.57 5.57
C LEU A 270 -10.78 -6.22 4.89
N GLN A 271 -10.72 -6.18 3.56
CA GLN A 271 -10.48 -4.95 2.79
C GLN A 271 -11.60 -3.91 2.90
N SER A 272 -12.84 -4.33 3.20
CA SER A 272 -13.98 -3.43 3.38
C SER A 272 -13.92 -2.67 4.72
N THR A 273 -13.30 -3.27 5.74
CA THR A 273 -13.10 -2.66 7.06
C THR A 273 -11.84 -1.81 7.11
N GLU A 274 -11.84 -0.74 7.91
CA GLU A 274 -10.65 0.10 8.11
C GLU A 274 -9.52 -0.66 8.82
N GLU A 275 -9.90 -1.51 9.78
CA GLU A 275 -8.99 -2.40 10.52
C GLU A 275 -8.36 -3.45 9.61
N GLY A 276 -9.14 -4.12 8.75
CA GLY A 276 -8.59 -5.12 7.84
C GLY A 276 -7.73 -4.50 6.73
N ARG A 277 -7.98 -3.26 6.32
CA ARG A 277 -7.04 -2.50 5.47
C ARG A 277 -5.75 -2.18 6.20
N ALA A 278 -5.82 -1.75 7.46
CA ALA A 278 -4.65 -1.47 8.28
C ALA A 278 -3.82 -2.74 8.55
N TYR A 279 -4.49 -3.86 8.85
CA TYR A 279 -3.86 -5.17 9.03
C TYR A 279 -3.21 -5.66 7.74
N GLN A 280 -3.87 -5.51 6.59
CA GLN A 280 -3.29 -5.90 5.32
C GLN A 280 -2.08 -5.02 4.96
N SER A 281 -2.17 -3.70 5.15
CA SER A 281 -1.04 -2.78 5.00
C SER A 281 0.13 -3.10 5.94
N PHE A 282 -0.16 -3.57 7.15
CA PHE A 282 0.84 -4.01 8.13
C PHE A 282 1.50 -5.34 7.73
N VAL A 283 0.72 -6.31 7.27
CA VAL A 283 1.22 -7.64 6.89
C VAL A 283 1.95 -7.64 5.55
N THR A 284 1.53 -6.81 4.58
CA THR A 284 2.14 -6.75 3.25
C THR A 284 3.17 -5.63 3.09
N ASP A 285 3.53 -4.93 4.17
CA ASP A 285 4.43 -3.77 4.21
C ASP A 285 4.12 -2.65 3.20
N GLN A 286 2.89 -2.64 2.68
CA GLN A 286 2.41 -1.62 1.77
C GLN A 286 1.79 -0.50 2.59
N GLY A 287 2.58 0.54 2.86
CA GLY A 287 2.13 1.75 3.54
C GLY A 287 0.81 2.31 2.98
N PRO A 288 0.05 3.06 3.80
CA PRO A 288 -1.36 3.35 3.54
C PRO A 288 -1.59 3.99 2.15
N ALA A 289 -2.53 3.43 1.40
CA ALA A 289 -2.93 3.92 0.09
C ALA A 289 -3.27 5.41 0.14
N LYS A 290 -2.67 6.18 -0.79
CA LYS A 290 -2.84 7.63 -0.92
C LYS A 290 -4.34 7.97 -0.97
N LYS A 291 -4.86 8.56 0.12
CA LYS A 291 -6.20 9.16 0.14
C LYS A 291 -6.32 10.12 -1.03
N GLN A 292 -7.42 10.01 -1.76
CA GLN A 292 -7.82 10.91 -2.85
C GLN A 292 -7.68 12.36 -2.33
N ARG A 293 -6.73 13.10 -2.90
CA ARG A 293 -6.41 14.47 -2.48
C ARG A 293 -7.68 15.31 -2.62
N ALA A 294 -8.03 16.08 -1.59
CA ALA A 294 -9.09 17.07 -1.68
C ALA A 294 -8.80 17.99 -2.87
N ALA A 295 -9.85 18.33 -3.63
CA ALA A 295 -9.72 19.18 -4.81
C ALA A 295 -8.97 20.47 -4.45
N MET A 296 -7.94 20.81 -5.22
CA MET A 296 -7.13 22.00 -4.94
C MET A 296 -8.00 23.26 -5.04
N PRO A 297 -7.79 24.27 -4.18
CA PRO A 297 -8.54 25.52 -4.27
C PRO A 297 -8.40 26.18 -5.64
N ALA A 298 -9.47 26.81 -6.15
CA ALA A 298 -9.46 27.43 -7.48
C ALA A 298 -8.39 28.52 -7.66
N TRP A 299 -8.00 29.20 -6.58
CA TRP A 299 -6.92 30.20 -6.61
C TRP A 299 -5.53 29.58 -6.78
N PHE A 300 -5.38 28.27 -6.49
CA PHE A 300 -4.09 27.59 -6.54
C PHE A 300 -3.52 27.52 -7.96
N GLU A 301 -4.36 27.49 -9.00
CA GLU A 301 -3.89 27.49 -10.40
C GLU A 301 -3.11 28.78 -10.71
N TYR A 302 -3.63 29.92 -10.24
CA TYR A 302 -3.11 31.26 -10.52
C TYR A 302 -2.06 31.76 -9.51
N ALA A 303 -1.79 30.99 -8.45
CA ALA A 303 -0.84 31.37 -7.41
C ALA A 303 0.63 31.35 -7.88
N THR A 304 1.44 32.23 -7.30
CA THR A 304 2.89 32.25 -7.46
C THR A 304 3.54 30.98 -6.89
N ALA A 305 4.77 30.68 -7.30
CA ALA A 305 5.49 29.50 -6.81
C ALA A 305 5.69 29.51 -5.28
N GLU A 306 5.84 30.69 -4.68
CA GLU A 306 6.01 30.86 -3.24
C GLU A 306 4.70 30.59 -2.48
N GLU A 307 3.59 31.13 -2.96
CA GLU A 307 2.25 30.86 -2.40
C GLU A 307 1.87 29.38 -2.51
N LYS A 308 2.20 28.74 -3.64
CA LYS A 308 2.01 27.29 -3.83
C LYS A 308 2.81 26.48 -2.81
N ARG A 309 4.07 26.84 -2.57
CA ARG A 309 4.91 26.19 -1.56
C ARG A 309 4.39 26.40 -0.14
N ALA A 310 3.96 27.62 0.18
CA ALA A 310 3.39 27.95 1.48
C ALA A 310 2.11 27.14 1.74
N TYR A 311 1.20 27.07 0.77
CA TYR A 311 -0.01 26.25 0.86
C TYR A 311 0.29 24.76 1.07
N ILE A 312 1.19 24.19 0.26
CA ILE A 312 1.58 22.78 0.41
C ILE A 312 2.18 22.51 1.80
N SER A 313 2.99 23.44 2.31
CA SER A 313 3.57 23.34 3.66
C SER A 313 2.50 23.37 4.75
N ILE A 314 1.51 24.28 4.65
CA ILE A 314 0.38 24.38 5.59
C ILE A 314 -0.49 23.13 5.53
N GLU A 315 -0.81 22.63 4.33
CA GLU A 315 -1.63 21.44 4.13
C GLU A 315 -0.93 20.18 4.67
N ALA A 316 0.38 20.04 4.41
CA ALA A 316 1.20 18.96 4.95
C ALA A 316 1.25 18.99 6.48
N THR A 317 1.47 20.18 7.06
CA THR A 317 1.51 20.36 8.52
C THR A 317 0.16 20.04 9.14
N THR A 318 -0.93 20.56 8.56
CA THR A 318 -2.30 20.29 9.00
C THR A 318 -2.62 18.79 8.94
N SER A 319 -2.23 18.12 7.85
CA SER A 319 -2.43 16.67 7.69
C SER A 319 -1.69 15.85 8.75
N ILE A 320 -0.44 16.22 9.06
CA ILE A 320 0.35 15.58 10.13
C ILE A 320 -0.30 15.79 11.49
N VAL A 321 -0.79 16.99 11.77
CA VAL A 321 -1.44 17.34 13.04
C VAL A 321 -2.76 16.57 13.20
N LEU A 322 -3.58 16.49 12.16
CA LEU A 322 -4.82 15.69 12.17
C LEU A 322 -4.55 14.19 12.33
N ALA A 323 -3.52 13.65 11.67
CA ALA A 323 -3.12 12.25 11.84
C ALA A 323 -2.71 11.94 13.29
N LYS A 324 -1.94 12.85 13.92
CA LYS A 324 -1.59 12.74 15.34
C LYS A 324 -2.82 12.82 16.24
N LYS A 325 -3.79 13.69 15.93
CA LYS A 325 -5.06 13.77 16.68
C LYS A 325 -5.81 12.44 16.65
N ALA A 326 -5.96 11.85 15.45
CA ALA A 326 -6.65 10.59 15.27
C ALA A 326 -6.00 9.45 16.06
N LEU A 327 -4.66 9.42 16.12
CA LEU A 327 -3.92 8.43 16.91
C LEU A 327 -4.19 8.60 18.42
N VAL A 328 -4.14 9.84 18.92
CA VAL A 328 -4.41 10.15 20.33
C VAL A 328 -5.86 9.81 20.71
N LEU A 329 -6.83 10.04 19.82
CA LEU A 329 -8.23 9.65 20.07
C LEU A 329 -8.40 8.12 20.08
N ARG A 330 -7.72 7.40 19.18
CA ARG A 330 -7.73 5.93 19.18
C ARG A 330 -7.20 5.34 20.48
N ASP A 331 -6.18 5.96 21.09
CA ASP A 331 -5.70 5.53 22.41
C ASP A 331 -6.83 5.62 23.45
N VAL A 332 -7.66 6.67 23.44
CA VAL A 332 -8.81 6.81 24.36
C VAL A 332 -9.78 5.65 24.18
N ASP A 333 -10.15 5.32 22.95
CA ASP A 333 -11.11 4.25 22.66
C ASP A 333 -10.58 2.88 23.13
N VAL A 334 -9.29 2.62 22.92
CA VAL A 334 -8.63 1.40 23.41
C VAL A 334 -8.66 1.34 24.93
N PHE A 335 -8.35 2.45 25.60
CA PHE A 335 -8.43 2.52 27.05
C PHE A 335 -9.86 2.22 27.51
N GLU A 336 -10.88 2.94 27.02
CA GLU A 336 -12.28 2.73 27.44
C GLU A 336 -12.73 1.27 27.24
N THR A 337 -12.36 0.67 26.10
CA THR A 337 -12.63 -0.76 25.84
C THR A 337 -11.95 -1.68 26.88
N CYS A 338 -10.72 -1.36 27.28
CA CYS A 338 -10.02 -2.10 28.32
C CYS A 338 -10.67 -1.92 29.70
N LYS A 339 -11.14 -0.72 30.04
CA LYS A 339 -11.88 -0.46 31.29
C LYS A 339 -13.18 -1.26 31.33
N GLU A 340 -13.96 -1.27 30.26
CA GLU A 340 -15.19 -2.06 30.17
C GLU A 340 -14.92 -3.56 30.40
N LYS A 341 -13.87 -4.10 29.76
CA LYS A 341 -13.46 -5.49 29.93
C LYS A 341 -12.99 -5.80 31.35
N LEU A 342 -12.14 -4.97 31.95
CA LEU A 342 -11.65 -5.19 33.31
C LEU A 342 -12.78 -5.10 34.36
N ASN A 343 -13.69 -4.14 34.18
CA ASN A 343 -14.91 -4.05 34.99
C ASN A 343 -15.77 -5.31 34.87
N SER A 344 -15.93 -5.88 33.67
CA SER A 344 -16.72 -7.10 33.47
C SER A 344 -16.15 -8.34 34.17
N VAL A 345 -14.83 -8.37 34.43
CA VAL A 345 -14.14 -9.49 35.09
C VAL A 345 -13.98 -9.24 36.60
N GLY A 346 -14.39 -8.07 37.10
CA GLY A 346 -14.26 -7.70 38.52
C GLY A 346 -12.80 -7.53 38.97
N GLN A 347 -11.88 -7.30 38.03
CA GLN A 347 -10.45 -7.11 38.27
C GLN A 347 -10.03 -5.64 38.22
N PHE A 348 -10.96 -4.72 38.44
CA PHE A 348 -10.70 -3.28 38.39
C PHE A 348 -10.92 -2.71 39.79
N ASP A 349 -9.82 -2.46 40.50
CA ASP A 349 -9.87 -1.89 41.85
C ASP A 349 -9.87 -0.34 41.82
N GLU A 350 -10.05 0.29 42.99
CA GLU A 350 -10.07 1.76 43.10
C GLU A 350 -8.72 2.40 42.70
N GLY A 351 -7.61 1.68 42.86
CA GLY A 351 -6.28 2.15 42.46
C GLY A 351 -6.13 2.19 40.94
N ASP A 352 -6.58 1.13 40.27
CA ASP A 352 -6.65 1.05 38.81
C ASP A 352 -7.56 2.13 38.22
N GLU A 353 -8.68 2.44 38.88
CA GLU A 353 -9.60 3.50 38.44
C GLU A 353 -8.94 4.88 38.45
N ILE A 354 -8.16 5.20 39.49
CA ILE A 354 -7.42 6.46 39.59
C ILE A 354 -6.33 6.54 38.53
N GLU A 355 -5.50 5.49 38.38
CA GLU A 355 -4.44 5.46 37.38
C GLU A 355 -5.01 5.62 35.96
N PHE A 356 -6.12 4.93 35.69
CA PHE A 356 -6.78 4.96 34.41
C PHE A 356 -7.40 6.33 34.11
N ALA A 357 -8.06 6.97 35.10
CA ALA A 357 -8.56 8.33 34.96
C ALA A 357 -7.45 9.35 34.68
N ASP A 358 -6.28 9.19 35.29
CA ASP A 358 -5.12 10.04 35.04
C ASP A 358 -4.53 9.85 33.63
N ARG A 359 -4.47 8.59 33.15
CA ARG A 359 -4.06 8.27 31.78
C ARG A 359 -5.01 8.89 30.76
N ILE A 360 -6.33 8.77 30.94
CA ILE A 360 -7.32 9.42 30.06
C ILE A 360 -7.17 10.94 30.09
N LYS A 361 -7.04 11.56 31.28
CA LYS A 361 -6.82 13.00 31.40
C LYS A 361 -5.54 13.46 30.70
N ASP A 362 -4.45 12.67 30.71
CA ASP A 362 -3.25 13.02 29.94
C ASP A 362 -3.49 12.92 28.42
N ILE A 363 -4.17 11.88 27.95
CA ILE A 363 -4.51 11.70 26.53
C ILE A 363 -5.41 12.83 26.05
N GLN A 364 -6.46 13.19 26.80
CA GLN A 364 -7.31 14.33 26.52
C GLN A 364 -6.52 15.65 26.50
N ARG A 365 -5.56 15.84 27.43
CA ARG A 365 -4.62 16.97 27.39
C ARG A 365 -3.71 16.93 26.16
N ARG A 366 -3.30 15.76 25.68
CA ARG A 366 -2.57 15.60 24.40
C ARG A 366 -3.47 16.00 23.23
N ALA A 367 -4.72 15.55 23.17
CA ALA A 367 -5.67 15.90 22.11
C ALA A 367 -5.94 17.42 22.06
N LYS A 368 -6.23 18.05 23.21
CA LYS A 368 -6.45 19.51 23.30
C LYS A 368 -5.23 20.32 22.85
N ARG A 369 -4.01 19.82 23.09
CA ARG A 369 -2.78 20.46 22.59
C ARG A 369 -2.65 20.36 21.07
N VAL A 370 -3.06 19.24 20.49
CA VAL A 370 -3.09 19.06 19.03
C VAL A 370 -4.11 20.02 18.41
N ASP A 371 -5.27 20.21 19.04
CA ASP A 371 -6.26 21.21 18.60
C ASP A 371 -5.72 22.64 18.64
N ASN A 372 -5.01 23.01 19.70
CA ASN A 372 -4.37 24.33 19.79
C ASN A 372 -3.28 24.55 18.72
N MET A 373 -2.65 23.50 18.21
CA MET A 373 -1.70 23.61 17.09
C MET A 373 -2.40 23.88 15.75
N ILE A 374 -3.65 23.45 15.60
CA ILE A 374 -4.47 23.72 14.41
C ILE A 374 -4.93 25.17 14.42
N THR A 375 -5.36 25.69 15.58
CA THR A 375 -5.86 27.07 15.72
C THR A 375 -4.76 28.13 15.82
N ALA A 376 -3.54 27.79 16.22
CA ALA A 376 -2.40 28.72 16.28
C ALA A 376 -1.61 28.82 14.98
N ALA A 377 -2.03 28.17 13.89
CA ALA A 377 -1.45 28.39 12.57
C ALA A 377 -1.68 29.86 12.17
N PRO A 378 -0.64 30.58 11.71
CA PRO A 378 -0.71 32.03 11.54
C PRO A 378 -1.82 32.39 10.56
N ALA A 379 -2.78 33.20 11.03
CA ALA A 379 -3.57 34.03 10.14
C ALA A 379 -2.59 34.85 9.30
N VAL A 380 -2.84 34.90 7.99
CA VAL A 380 -1.98 35.56 7.00
C VAL A 380 -1.99 37.06 7.28
N ASP A 381 -1.12 37.51 8.19
CA ASP A 381 -0.70 38.90 8.27
C ASP A 381 0.62 39.03 7.50
N THR A 382 0.57 39.83 6.45
CA THR A 382 1.65 40.16 5.52
C THR A 382 2.79 40.91 6.21
N SER A 383 3.63 40.20 6.96
CA SER A 383 4.94 40.68 7.39
C SER A 383 5.96 39.53 7.43
N PRO A 384 7.23 39.77 7.05
CA PRO A 384 8.21 38.70 6.90
C PRO A 384 8.71 38.24 8.27
N ILE A 385 8.30 37.04 8.70
CA ILE A 385 8.79 36.41 9.92
C ILE A 385 10.08 35.64 9.62
N SER A 386 11.16 36.08 10.26
CA SER A 386 12.46 35.43 10.34
C SER A 386 12.35 34.04 10.98
N VAL A 387 12.69 33.00 10.22
CA VAL A 387 12.76 31.62 10.69
C VAL A 387 14.15 31.37 11.31
N CYS A 388 14.20 31.14 12.62
CA CYS A 388 15.41 30.69 13.31
C CYS A 388 15.79 29.27 12.88
N ALA A 389 16.70 29.15 11.91
CA ALA A 389 17.45 27.93 11.66
C ALA A 389 18.47 27.71 12.78
N ALA A 390 18.60 26.45 13.24
CA ALA A 390 19.63 26.05 14.19
C ALA A 390 21.02 26.28 13.55
N MET A 391 21.81 27.17 14.13
CA MET A 391 23.20 27.41 13.72
C MET A 391 24.13 26.33 14.27
N PRO A 392 25.25 26.02 13.57
CA PRO A 392 26.29 25.13 14.07
C PRO A 392 26.94 25.68 15.34
N VAL A 393 27.38 24.77 16.20
CA VAL A 393 27.97 25.02 17.53
C VAL A 393 29.24 25.87 17.38
N ASP A 394 29.28 27.00 18.09
CA ASP A 394 30.44 27.87 18.24
C ASP A 394 31.18 27.49 19.54
N ASP A 395 32.29 26.75 19.40
CA ASP A 395 33.12 26.20 20.50
C ASP A 395 34.21 27.19 20.98
N THR A 396 33.93 28.50 21.00
CA THR A 396 34.95 29.55 21.24
C THR A 396 35.25 29.89 22.71
N ILE A 397 34.74 29.14 23.70
CA ILE A 397 35.05 29.41 25.12
C ILE A 397 35.52 28.17 25.89
N ASP A 398 36.72 28.27 26.45
CA ASP A 398 37.32 27.32 27.39
C ASP A 398 36.75 27.51 28.81
N PRO A 399 36.02 26.52 29.35
CA PRO A 399 35.40 26.62 30.68
C PRO A 399 36.36 26.40 31.85
N GLU A 400 37.65 26.09 31.64
CA GLU A 400 38.64 26.05 32.72
C GLU A 400 39.33 27.41 32.99
N THR A 401 39.36 28.31 32.00
CA THR A 401 40.14 29.58 32.08
C THR A 401 39.30 30.85 31.92
N GLY A 402 38.10 30.78 31.34
CA GLY A 402 37.18 31.92 31.26
C GLY A 402 37.58 33.04 30.29
N GLU A 403 38.60 32.85 29.44
CA GLU A 403 39.04 33.85 28.46
C GLU A 403 38.52 33.59 27.04
N LYS A 404 38.32 34.67 26.27
CA LYS A 404 37.86 34.62 24.87
C LYS A 404 38.99 34.17 23.95
N ALA A 405 38.73 33.16 23.11
CA ALA A 405 39.62 32.73 22.04
C ALA A 405 39.76 33.84 20.98
N GLY A 406 40.71 34.75 21.15
CA GLY A 406 40.93 35.85 20.21
C GLY A 406 42.31 36.52 20.25
N GLN A 407 43.16 36.24 21.24
CA GLN A 407 44.52 36.78 21.27
C GLN A 407 45.52 35.68 21.65
N THR A 408 46.51 35.52 20.78
CA THR A 408 47.62 34.55 20.80
C THR A 408 47.29 33.14 20.30
N GLY A 409 47.76 32.86 19.08
CA GLY A 409 47.61 31.59 18.41
C GLY A 409 48.42 30.48 19.08
N LYS A 410 47.72 29.56 19.73
CA LYS A 410 48.04 28.12 19.77
C LYS A 410 46.88 27.40 20.43
N VAL A 411 45.92 26.97 19.61
CA VAL A 411 44.86 26.06 20.05
C VAL A 411 45.49 24.69 20.32
N VAL A 412 45.88 24.43 21.57
CA VAL A 412 46.06 23.05 22.02
C VAL A 412 44.65 22.48 22.17
N LYS A 413 44.16 21.82 21.12
CA LYS A 413 42.97 20.95 21.21
C LYS A 413 43.26 19.90 22.29
N ARG A 414 42.84 20.12 23.53
CA ARG A 414 42.79 19.03 24.51
C ARG A 414 41.73 18.05 24.02
N LEU A 415 42.16 16.80 23.86
CA LEU A 415 41.36 15.70 23.34
C LEU A 415 40.08 15.49 24.17
N PRO A 416 39.02 14.91 23.56
CA PRO A 416 37.81 14.45 24.25
C PRO A 416 38.05 13.57 25.49
N SER A 417 39.27 13.06 25.67
CA SER A 417 39.68 12.17 26.75
C SER A 417 39.59 12.75 28.16
N VAL A 418 39.57 14.08 28.33
CA VAL A 418 39.58 14.72 29.68
C VAL A 418 38.17 15.00 30.20
N ARG A 419 37.17 15.16 29.32
CA ARG A 419 35.79 15.49 29.75
C ARG A 419 34.99 14.25 30.18
N GLY A 420 35.37 13.08 29.69
CA GLY A 420 34.60 11.85 29.83
C GLY A 420 33.33 11.86 28.97
N PRO A 421 32.58 10.74 28.94
CA PRO A 421 31.37 10.62 28.13
C PRO A 421 30.29 11.62 28.55
N GLU A 422 29.42 12.00 27.60
CA GLU A 422 28.22 12.80 27.91
C GLU A 422 27.34 12.04 28.92
N THR A 423 26.75 12.77 29.88
CA THR A 423 25.81 12.25 30.88
C THR A 423 24.61 13.19 31.03
N SER A 424 23.55 12.72 31.68
CA SER A 424 22.31 13.46 31.90
C SER A 424 21.74 13.20 33.28
N ILE A 425 20.77 14.03 33.69
CA ILE A 425 20.05 13.86 34.96
C ILE A 425 19.41 12.48 35.05
N CYS A 426 18.82 11.98 33.95
CA CYS A 426 18.19 10.66 33.92
C CYS A 426 19.21 9.52 34.12
N VAL A 427 20.38 9.64 33.48
CA VAL A 427 21.45 8.63 33.58
C VAL A 427 22.01 8.56 35.00
N GLU A 428 22.33 9.70 35.60
CA GLU A 428 22.86 9.73 36.97
C GLU A 428 21.81 9.35 38.02
N ALA A 429 20.54 9.70 37.81
CA ALA A 429 19.46 9.26 38.69
C ALA A 429 19.28 7.74 38.68
N GLY A 430 19.37 7.11 37.51
CA GLY A 430 19.35 5.66 37.38
C GLY A 430 20.50 4.98 38.13
N LYS A 431 21.73 5.54 38.04
CA LYS A 431 22.88 5.05 38.82
C LYS A 431 22.69 5.16 40.33
N MET A 432 21.93 6.16 40.78
CA MET A 432 21.58 6.36 42.18
C MET A 432 20.35 5.54 42.64
N GLY A 433 19.76 4.71 41.77
CA GLY A 433 18.52 3.98 42.08
C GLY A 433 17.33 4.92 42.37
N SER A 434 17.34 6.13 41.82
CA SER A 434 16.33 7.18 42.08
C SER A 434 15.58 7.55 40.80
N SER A 435 14.28 7.85 40.93
CA SER A 435 13.47 8.41 39.84
C SER A 435 13.22 9.90 40.10
N VAL A 436 13.72 10.77 39.21
CA VAL A 436 13.51 12.22 39.33
C VAL A 436 12.09 12.63 38.94
N GLY A 437 11.41 11.82 38.11
CA GLY A 437 10.00 12.01 37.74
C GLY A 437 9.63 13.45 37.39
N GLU A 438 8.61 13.98 38.06
CA GLU A 438 8.11 15.36 37.87
C GLU A 438 9.07 16.43 38.40
N LYS A 439 9.98 16.04 39.31
CA LYS A 439 11.00 16.93 39.87
C LYS A 439 12.18 17.17 38.93
N ALA A 440 12.17 16.63 37.72
CA ALA A 440 13.26 16.77 36.73
C ALA A 440 13.53 18.25 36.39
N GLY A 441 12.48 19.06 36.26
CA GLY A 441 12.61 20.49 36.01
C GLY A 441 13.26 21.25 37.16
N GLN A 442 12.94 20.89 38.41
CA GLN A 442 13.55 21.48 39.60
C GLN A 442 15.02 21.05 39.73
N THR A 443 15.30 19.77 39.51
CA THR A 443 16.65 19.21 39.51
C THR A 443 17.52 19.91 38.47
N GLY A 444 17.04 20.11 37.25
CA GLY A 444 17.77 20.84 36.20
C GLY A 444 18.08 22.31 36.54
N LYS A 445 17.23 22.98 37.35
CA LYS A 445 17.52 24.33 37.86
C LYS A 445 18.63 24.29 38.91
N VAL A 446 18.62 23.31 39.81
CA VAL A 446 19.67 23.12 40.83
C VAL A 446 21.00 22.74 40.19
N VAL A 447 21.02 21.82 39.22
CA VAL A 447 22.25 21.48 38.47
C VAL A 447 22.82 22.71 37.77
N LYS A 448 21.97 23.52 37.11
CA LYS A 448 22.44 24.77 36.48
C LYS A 448 23.13 25.69 37.50
N ARG A 449 22.55 25.83 38.70
CA ARG A 449 23.09 26.67 39.77
C ARG A 449 24.45 26.15 40.24
N LEU A 450 24.54 24.86 40.59
CA LEU A 450 25.79 24.21 41.02
C LEU A 450 26.88 24.29 39.93
N TYR A 451 26.48 24.15 38.65
CA TYR A 451 27.39 24.29 37.53
C TYR A 451 27.89 25.73 37.35
N SER A 452 27.01 26.73 37.49
CA SER A 452 27.39 28.15 37.52
C SER A 452 28.31 28.49 38.70
N GLU A 453 28.14 27.85 39.85
CA GLU A 453 29.00 28.04 41.03
C GLU A 453 30.40 27.46 40.79
N ARG A 454 30.50 26.28 40.16
CA ARG A 454 31.80 25.64 39.88
C ARG A 454 32.58 26.31 38.73
N TYR A 455 31.90 26.67 37.64
CA TYR A 455 32.55 27.11 36.40
C TYR A 455 32.25 28.57 36.02
N GLY A 456 31.56 29.32 36.89
CA GLY A 456 31.15 30.70 36.63
C GLY A 456 29.82 30.84 35.88
N GLN A 457 29.24 32.04 35.97
CA GLN A 457 27.89 32.33 35.45
C GLN A 457 27.78 32.18 33.93
N GLU A 458 28.85 32.46 33.18
CA GLU A 458 28.85 32.34 31.73
C GLU A 458 28.79 30.87 31.28
N ALA A 459 29.55 29.99 31.93
CA ALA A 459 29.51 28.55 31.68
C ALA A 459 28.10 27.97 31.95
N GLY A 460 27.43 28.41 33.02
CA GLY A 460 26.05 28.00 33.30
C GLY A 460 25.01 28.49 32.29
N ARG A 461 25.28 29.56 31.53
CA ARG A 461 24.44 30.02 30.41
C ARG A 461 24.69 29.22 29.13
N LYS A 462 25.92 28.74 28.92
CA LYS A 462 26.39 28.05 27.70
C LYS A 462 26.42 26.52 27.80
N ILE A 463 25.65 25.93 28.73
CA ILE A 463 25.56 24.47 28.84
C ILE A 463 25.00 23.88 27.53
N PRO A 464 25.68 22.90 26.89
CA PRO A 464 25.22 22.27 25.68
C PRO A 464 23.80 21.71 25.82
N LYS A 465 22.99 21.86 24.79
CA LYS A 465 21.67 21.27 24.72
C LYS A 465 21.62 20.23 23.62
N ARG A 466 21.12 19.04 23.93
CA ARG A 466 20.88 17.98 22.95
C ARG A 466 19.38 17.73 22.84
N SER A 467 18.93 17.43 21.63
CA SER A 467 17.61 16.86 21.42
C SER A 467 17.60 15.45 22.01
N THR A 468 16.83 15.27 23.08
CA THR A 468 16.53 13.96 23.66
C THR A 468 15.03 13.72 23.59
N THR A 469 14.56 12.53 23.95
CA THR A 469 13.14 12.23 24.09
C THR A 469 12.83 12.00 25.57
N PHE A 470 11.92 12.80 26.13
CA PHE A 470 11.41 12.62 27.50
C PHE A 470 9.92 12.34 27.45
N ARG A 471 9.51 11.15 27.94
CA ARG A 471 8.12 10.65 27.82
C ARG A 471 7.58 10.73 26.38
N GLY A 472 8.41 10.34 25.40
CA GLY A 472 8.04 10.31 23.98
C GLY A 472 7.95 11.68 23.29
N LYS A 473 8.28 12.79 23.96
CA LYS A 473 8.35 14.13 23.33
C LYS A 473 9.80 14.52 23.03
N PRO A 474 10.10 15.13 21.87
CA PRO A 474 11.38 15.78 21.66
C PRO A 474 11.55 16.91 22.67
N PHE A 475 12.61 16.82 23.46
CA PHE A 475 12.95 17.75 24.52
C PHE A 475 14.40 18.16 24.36
N SER A 476 14.67 19.46 24.42
CA SER A 476 16.05 19.98 24.39
C SER A 476 16.60 19.98 25.82
N GLY A 477 17.24 18.86 26.18
CA GLY A 477 17.84 18.66 27.50
C GLY A 477 19.24 19.26 27.57
N LYS A 478 19.57 19.88 28.70
CA LYS A 478 20.97 20.22 29.00
C LYS A 478 21.76 18.93 29.17
N THR A 479 22.87 18.84 28.46
CA THR A 479 23.78 17.70 28.51
C THR A 479 25.04 18.10 29.25
N TYR A 480 25.50 17.22 30.11
CA TYR A 480 26.65 17.41 30.98
C TYR A 480 27.71 16.35 30.64
N TYR A 481 28.88 16.43 31.26
CA TYR A 481 29.94 15.45 31.05
C TYR A 481 30.16 14.60 32.30
N ALA A 482 30.70 13.39 32.15
CA ALA A 482 30.88 12.45 33.26
C ALA A 482 31.69 13.04 34.44
N ARG A 483 32.64 13.94 34.17
CA ARG A 483 33.38 14.68 35.20
C ARG A 483 32.50 15.53 36.12
N ASP A 484 31.29 15.89 35.67
CA ASP A 484 30.31 16.72 36.38
C ASP A 484 29.17 15.88 36.99
N SER A 485 29.32 14.55 37.01
CA SER A 485 28.32 13.63 37.58
C SER A 485 28.04 13.94 39.05
N ASP A 486 29.04 14.37 39.80
CA ASP A 486 28.91 14.74 41.22
C ASP A 486 27.94 15.92 41.43
N LEU A 487 27.94 16.93 40.54
CA LEU A 487 27.01 18.05 40.59
C LEU A 487 25.57 17.60 40.32
N ILE A 488 25.38 16.67 39.39
CA ILE A 488 24.07 16.11 39.04
C ILE A 488 23.53 15.29 40.21
N GLN A 489 24.35 14.40 40.77
CA GLN A 489 23.97 13.58 41.92
C GLN A 489 23.65 14.46 43.14
N ARG A 490 24.45 15.51 43.40
CA ARG A 490 24.17 16.48 44.47
C ARG A 490 22.84 17.19 44.28
N ALA A 491 22.52 17.63 43.05
CA ALA A 491 21.24 18.24 42.75
C ALA A 491 20.06 17.28 42.96
N ILE A 492 20.22 16.01 42.57
CA ILE A 492 19.20 14.98 42.79
C ILE A 492 18.96 14.79 44.29
N ARG A 493 20.02 14.72 45.11
CA ARG A 493 19.87 14.64 46.59
C ARG A 493 19.09 15.84 47.14
N ILE A 494 19.47 17.06 46.76
CA ILE A 494 18.80 18.29 47.23
C ILE A 494 17.29 18.28 46.92
N VAL A 495 16.89 17.79 45.74
CA VAL A 495 15.51 17.88 45.26
C VAL A 495 14.66 16.65 45.62
N CYS A 496 15.26 15.46 45.58
CA CYS A 496 14.55 14.19 45.75
C CYS A 496 14.66 13.62 47.16
N ALA A 497 15.73 13.95 47.89
CA ALA A 497 15.95 13.56 49.29
C ALA A 497 16.19 14.82 50.13
N PRO A 498 15.16 15.68 50.33
CA PRO A 498 15.30 16.78 51.27
C PRO A 498 15.72 16.17 52.61
N ALA A 499 16.85 16.64 53.15
CA ALA A 499 17.34 16.18 54.45
C ALA A 499 16.16 16.17 55.42
N ALA A 500 15.98 15.06 56.16
CA ALA A 500 15.08 15.04 57.29
C ALA A 500 15.46 16.24 58.16
N THR A 501 14.62 17.27 58.16
CA THR A 501 14.74 18.41 59.05
C THR A 501 14.80 17.85 60.47
N PRO A 502 15.84 18.13 61.27
CA PRO A 502 15.86 17.74 62.67
C PRO A 502 14.68 18.37 63.44
#